data_AF-A0AB35ETX0-F1
#
_entry.id   AF-A0AB35ETX0-F1
#
_cell.length_a   1.000
_cell.length_b   1.000
_cell.length_c   1.000
_cell.angle_alpha   90.00
_cell.angle_beta   90.00
_cell.angle_gamma   90.00
#
_symmetry.space_group_name_H-M   'P 1'
#
loop_
_entity.id
_entity.type
_entity.pdbx_description
1 polymer ?
#
loop_
_entity_poly.entity_id
_entity_poly.type
_entity_poly.pdbx_seq_one_letter_code
_entity_poly.pdbx_strand_id
1 'polypeptide(L)'
;MRKYFKPLMIVAAMTTSVSALAIQKDITVNASVDSQLDMTQADNTPLPASIDMQYLPGRGLESYRLNTKVWSNSATSNVKVRLVSAAKLANADGAETIPMTVKLGDKTLSTADVEYTGTELFPGSIENGSAVLPLTISQTTKGILKTGQYSGVVSLMLTQATTTEGGA
;
A
#
# COMPACT_ATOMS: atom_id res chain seq x y z
N MET A 1 88.04 15.54 51.85
CA MET A 1 87.69 14.66 50.72
C MET A 1 86.24 14.21 50.89
N ARG A 2 85.38 14.50 49.89
CA ARG A 2 84.24 13.68 49.37
C ARG A 2 83.22 13.08 50.37
N LYS A 3 81.87 13.22 50.32
CA LYS A 3 80.81 13.67 49.38
C LYS A 3 79.47 13.70 50.18
N TYR A 4 78.67 14.78 50.23
CA TYR A 4 77.48 15.17 49.42
C TYR A 4 76.08 14.91 50.05
N PHE A 5 75.18 15.85 49.72
CA PHE A 5 73.82 16.13 50.18
C PHE A 5 72.72 15.19 49.61
N LYS A 6 71.56 15.17 50.33
CA LYS A 6 70.13 14.78 50.08
C LYS A 6 69.66 14.76 48.59
N PRO A 7 68.48 14.17 48.15
CA PRO A 7 67.19 14.08 48.87
C PRO A 7 66.20 12.91 48.48
N LEU A 8 64.97 13.00 49.02
CA LEU A 8 63.68 12.69 48.37
C LEU A 8 63.03 11.28 48.48
N MET A 9 61.84 11.29 49.09
CA MET A 9 60.75 10.32 49.00
C MET A 9 60.50 9.87 47.56
N ILE A 10 60.39 8.55 47.33
CA ILE A 10 59.60 7.98 46.23
C ILE A 10 58.81 6.81 46.78
N VAL A 11 57.54 7.08 47.11
CA VAL A 11 56.49 6.04 47.23
C VAL A 11 56.16 5.62 45.80
N ALA A 12 56.74 4.51 45.34
CA ALA A 12 56.25 3.86 44.14
C ALA A 12 55.02 3.04 44.55
N ALA A 13 53.85 3.67 44.43
CA ALA A 13 52.57 2.98 44.55
C ALA A 13 52.56 1.80 43.58
N MET A 14 52.35 0.58 44.09
CA MET A 14 52.02 -0.56 43.27
C MET A 14 50.69 -0.26 42.59
N THR A 15 50.73 0.28 41.37
CA THR A 15 49.53 0.38 40.54
C THR A 15 49.14 -1.04 40.20
N THR A 16 48.21 -1.62 40.96
CA THR A 16 47.52 -2.84 40.54
C THR A 16 46.84 -2.49 39.22
N SER A 17 47.42 -2.92 38.11
CA SER A 17 46.78 -2.86 36.80
C SER A 17 45.52 -3.71 36.90
N VAL A 18 44.38 -3.05 37.06
CA VAL A 18 43.08 -3.71 36.94
C VAL A 18 42.90 -3.94 35.45
N SER A 19 43.39 -5.08 34.97
CA SER A 19 43.14 -5.53 33.60
C SER A 19 41.65 -5.81 33.48
N ALA A 20 40.87 -4.82 33.07
CA ALA A 20 39.45 -4.99 32.79
C ALA A 20 39.33 -5.92 31.58
N LEU A 21 38.86 -7.15 31.82
CA LEU A 21 38.50 -8.10 30.77
C LEU A 21 37.19 -7.65 30.14
N ALA A 22 37.26 -6.74 29.17
CA ALA A 22 36.13 -6.39 28.34
C ALA A 22 35.98 -7.45 27.24
N ILE A 23 34.84 -8.13 27.21
CA ILE A 23 34.41 -8.97 26.08
C ILE A 23 33.32 -8.20 25.34
N GLN A 24 33.59 -7.90 24.07
CA GLN A 24 32.62 -7.37 23.14
C GLN A 24 32.06 -8.53 22.32
N LYS A 25 30.73 -8.65 22.28
CA LYS A 25 30.00 -9.61 21.47
C LYS A 25 29.02 -8.83 20.62
N ASP A 26 29.41 -8.56 19.40
CA ASP A 26 28.53 -7.94 18.43
C ASP A 26 27.59 -9.03 17.88
N ILE A 27 26.28 -8.82 18.04
CA ILE A 27 25.24 -9.67 17.47
C ILE A 27 24.57 -8.86 16.38
N THR A 28 24.78 -9.24 15.13
CA THR A 28 24.05 -8.66 14.00
C THR A 28 22.63 -9.21 14.01
N VAL A 29 21.66 -8.35 14.32
CA VAL A 29 20.24 -8.68 14.27
C VAL A 29 19.70 -8.19 12.92
N ASN A 30 19.22 -9.12 12.09
CA ASN A 30 18.60 -8.83 10.81
C ASN A 30 17.12 -9.22 10.86
N ALA A 31 16.27 -8.44 10.20
CA ALA A 31 14.88 -8.78 9.93
C ALA A 31 14.53 -8.33 8.50
N SER A 32 13.76 -9.14 7.78
CA SER A 32 13.16 -8.78 6.49
C SER A 32 11.65 -8.78 6.66
N VAL A 33 11.02 -7.65 6.35
CA VAL A 33 9.55 -7.50 6.37
C VAL A 33 9.14 -7.17 4.94
N ASP A 34 8.40 -8.08 4.30
CA ASP A 34 7.92 -7.88 2.93
C ASP A 34 6.74 -6.90 2.90
N SER A 35 6.56 -6.17 1.79
CA SER A 35 5.41 -5.26 1.66
C SER A 35 4.10 -6.05 1.59
N GLN A 36 3.17 -5.79 2.50
CA GLN A 36 1.80 -6.31 2.44
C GLN A 36 0.88 -5.22 1.94
N LEU A 37 0.02 -5.55 0.97
CA LEU A 37 -0.96 -4.65 0.39
C LEU A 37 -2.33 -5.32 0.36
N ASP A 38 -3.33 -4.66 0.91
CA ASP A 38 -4.70 -5.16 0.94
C ASP A 38 -5.71 -4.03 0.68
N MET A 39 -6.95 -4.38 0.38
CA MET A 39 -8.03 -3.44 0.12
C MET A 39 -9.34 -3.93 0.73
N THR A 40 -9.95 -3.10 1.57
CA THR A 40 -11.21 -3.39 2.25
C THR A 40 -12.24 -2.31 1.94
N GLN A 41 -13.48 -2.54 2.37
CA GLN A 41 -14.44 -1.47 2.55
C GLN A 41 -13.99 -0.52 3.67
N ALA A 42 -14.56 0.69 3.72
CA ALA A 42 -14.19 1.70 4.70
C ALA A 42 -14.52 1.30 6.16
N ASP A 43 -15.42 0.33 6.33
CA ASP A 43 -15.81 -0.32 7.60
C ASP A 43 -14.96 -1.55 7.94
N ASN A 44 -13.88 -1.80 7.18
CA ASN A 44 -12.96 -2.93 7.30
C ASN A 44 -13.54 -4.29 6.90
N THR A 45 -14.73 -4.35 6.31
CA THR A 45 -15.25 -5.59 5.73
C THR A 45 -14.58 -5.89 4.38
N PRO A 46 -14.49 -7.17 3.96
CA PRO A 46 -13.99 -7.51 2.63
C PRO A 46 -14.80 -6.84 1.52
N LEU A 47 -14.15 -6.60 0.37
CA LEU A 47 -14.86 -6.17 -0.84
C LEU A 47 -15.90 -7.23 -1.23
N PRO A 48 -17.12 -6.83 -1.65
CA PRO A 48 -18.15 -7.77 -2.05
C PRO A 48 -17.70 -8.56 -3.29
N ALA A 49 -17.94 -9.86 -3.29
CA ALA A 49 -17.60 -10.74 -4.42
C ALA A 49 -18.45 -10.48 -5.67
N SER A 50 -19.65 -9.91 -5.49
CA SER A 50 -20.58 -9.58 -6.57
C SER A 50 -21.34 -8.30 -6.24
N ILE A 51 -21.69 -7.54 -7.27
CA ILE A 51 -22.50 -6.33 -7.17
C ILE A 51 -23.62 -6.39 -8.20
N ASP A 52 -24.80 -5.93 -7.82
CA ASP A 52 -25.95 -5.80 -8.72
C ASP A 52 -26.19 -4.32 -9.00
N MET A 53 -26.18 -3.93 -10.27
CA MET A 53 -26.47 -2.55 -10.69
C MET A 53 -27.93 -2.44 -11.10
N GLN A 54 -28.66 -1.48 -10.53
CA GLN A 54 -30.05 -1.23 -10.92
C GLN A 54 -30.11 -0.65 -12.33
N TYR A 55 -30.93 -1.25 -13.20
CA TYR A 55 -31.26 -0.67 -14.50
C TYR A 55 -32.46 0.26 -14.37
N LEU A 56 -32.31 1.50 -14.83
CA LEU A 56 -33.38 2.48 -14.94
C LEU A 56 -33.81 2.60 -16.41
N PRO A 57 -35.05 2.23 -16.77
CA PRO A 57 -35.54 2.33 -18.15
C PRO A 57 -35.35 3.74 -18.72
N GLY A 58 -34.75 3.84 -19.90
CA GLY A 58 -34.46 5.11 -20.57
C GLY A 58 -33.23 5.88 -20.04
N ARG A 59 -32.63 5.46 -18.91
CA ARG A 59 -31.46 6.12 -18.30
C ARG A 59 -30.21 5.23 -18.26
N GLY A 60 -30.37 3.91 -18.33
CA GLY A 60 -29.26 2.95 -18.26
C GLY A 60 -28.98 2.44 -16.85
N LEU A 61 -27.78 1.90 -16.64
CA LEU A 61 -27.38 1.36 -15.34
C LEU A 61 -27.05 2.50 -14.35
N GLU A 62 -27.56 2.37 -13.13
CA GLU A 62 -27.21 3.25 -12.02
C GLU A 62 -25.78 2.95 -11.55
N SER A 63 -25.01 4.01 -11.30
CA SER A 63 -23.63 3.87 -10.87
C SER A 63 -23.57 3.23 -9.48
N TYR A 64 -22.73 2.21 -9.33
CA TYR A 64 -22.43 1.60 -8.04
C TYR A 64 -21.25 2.31 -7.40
N ARG A 65 -21.36 2.67 -6.12
CA ARG A 65 -20.30 3.34 -5.36
C ARG A 65 -20.08 2.65 -4.04
N LEU A 66 -18.82 2.33 -3.77
CA LEU A 66 -18.36 1.69 -2.54
C LEU A 66 -17.24 2.53 -1.93
N ASN A 67 -17.31 2.81 -0.63
CA ASN A 67 -16.21 3.46 0.07
C ASN A 67 -15.20 2.40 0.46
N THR A 68 -13.95 2.55 0.01
CA THR A 68 -12.89 1.57 0.22
C THR A 68 -11.68 2.19 0.90
N LYS A 69 -10.80 1.36 1.45
CA LYS A 69 -9.51 1.73 2.01
C LYS A 69 -8.46 0.74 1.52
N VAL A 70 -7.26 1.25 1.30
CA VAL A 70 -6.07 0.46 0.98
C VAL A 70 -5.22 0.39 2.24
N TRP A 71 -4.73 -0.80 2.54
CA TRP A 71 -3.88 -1.07 3.69
C TRP A 71 -2.50 -1.46 3.21
N SER A 72 -1.48 -0.85 3.82
CA SER A 72 -0.10 -1.18 3.54
C SER A 72 0.77 -1.02 4.78
N ASN A 73 1.71 -1.93 4.96
CA ASN A 73 2.77 -1.80 5.96
C ASN A 73 3.87 -0.78 5.58
N SER A 74 3.80 -0.18 4.39
CA SER A 74 4.63 0.95 3.95
C SER A 74 3.74 2.14 3.57
N ALA A 75 3.47 3.01 4.55
CA ALA A 75 2.69 4.24 4.34
C ALA A 75 3.41 5.31 3.49
N THR A 76 4.68 5.08 3.13
CA THR A 76 5.47 5.99 2.28
C THR A 76 5.58 5.53 0.84
N SER A 77 5.38 4.24 0.56
CA SER A 77 5.53 3.70 -0.79
C SER A 77 4.32 4.03 -1.66
N ASN A 78 4.59 4.49 -2.89
CA ASN A 78 3.55 4.72 -3.89
C ASN A 78 2.85 3.41 -4.27
N VAL A 79 1.56 3.51 -4.56
CA VAL A 79 0.72 2.39 -4.98
C VAL A 79 0.25 2.64 -6.41
N LYS A 80 0.52 1.69 -7.29
CA LYS A 80 0.01 1.68 -8.66
C LYS A 80 -1.23 0.81 -8.71
N VAL A 81 -2.29 1.32 -9.34
CA VAL A 81 -3.56 0.61 -9.50
C VAL A 81 -3.93 0.58 -10.97
N ARG A 82 -4.30 -0.59 -11.45
CA ARG A 82 -4.85 -0.78 -12.81
C ARG A 82 -5.94 -1.84 -12.80
N LEU A 83 -6.67 -1.90 -13.91
CA LEU A 83 -7.50 -3.04 -14.24
C LEU A 83 -6.67 -4.10 -14.97
N VAL A 84 -6.87 -5.37 -14.64
CA VAL A 84 -6.22 -6.49 -15.37
C VAL A 84 -6.74 -6.55 -16.81
N SER A 85 -8.00 -6.19 -17.02
CA SER A 85 -8.63 -6.08 -18.34
C SER A 85 -9.65 -4.94 -18.36
N ALA A 86 -10.00 -4.46 -19.55
CA ALA A 86 -11.02 -3.44 -19.70
C ALA A 86 -12.37 -3.94 -19.14
N ALA A 87 -12.93 -3.21 -18.18
CA ALA A 87 -14.19 -3.56 -17.55
C ALA A 87 -15.34 -3.47 -18.56
N LYS A 88 -16.08 -4.56 -18.69
CA LYS A 88 -17.25 -4.65 -19.57
C LYS A 88 -18.25 -5.64 -18.99
N LEU A 89 -19.54 -5.39 -19.23
CA LEU A 89 -20.59 -6.36 -19.00
C LEU A 89 -20.96 -6.98 -20.34
N ALA A 90 -21.05 -8.31 -20.42
CA ALA A 90 -21.53 -9.02 -21.59
C ALA A 90 -22.93 -9.58 -21.30
N ASN A 91 -23.82 -9.48 -22.29
CA ASN A 91 -25.10 -10.18 -22.24
C ASN A 91 -24.83 -11.70 -22.26
N ALA A 92 -25.67 -12.50 -21.58
CA ALA A 92 -25.59 -13.95 -21.53
C ALA A 92 -25.53 -14.59 -22.93
N ASP A 93 -26.19 -13.99 -23.92
CA ASP A 93 -26.19 -14.45 -25.30
C ASP A 93 -24.93 -14.03 -26.10
N GLY A 94 -24.02 -13.25 -25.49
CA GLY A 94 -22.78 -12.74 -26.09
C GLY A 94 -22.97 -11.66 -27.17
N ALA A 95 -24.21 -11.32 -27.52
CA ALA A 95 -24.53 -10.42 -28.62
C ALA A 95 -24.26 -8.94 -28.35
N GLU A 96 -24.17 -8.54 -27.08
CA GLU A 96 -23.96 -7.15 -26.69
C GLU A 96 -22.97 -7.07 -25.52
N THR A 97 -22.04 -6.12 -25.61
CA THR A 97 -21.10 -5.80 -24.53
C THR A 97 -21.19 -4.33 -24.19
N ILE A 98 -21.30 -4.03 -22.90
CA ILE A 98 -21.44 -2.70 -22.36
C ILE A 98 -20.12 -2.29 -21.69
N PRO A 99 -19.40 -1.31 -22.22
CA PRO A 99 -18.19 -0.79 -21.58
C PRO A 99 -18.51 -0.15 -20.23
N MET A 100 -17.66 -0.44 -19.24
CA MET A 100 -17.78 0.10 -17.88
C MET A 100 -16.61 1.03 -17.59
N THR A 101 -16.90 2.12 -16.90
CA THR A 101 -15.93 3.03 -16.32
C THR A 101 -15.76 2.68 -14.84
N VAL A 102 -14.52 2.46 -14.43
CA VAL A 102 -14.15 2.21 -13.04
C VAL A 102 -13.29 3.36 -12.55
N LYS A 103 -13.67 3.97 -11.43
CA LYS A 103 -12.92 5.04 -10.78
C LYS A 103 -12.57 4.64 -9.36
N LEU A 104 -11.38 4.98 -8.91
CA LEU A 104 -10.98 4.86 -7.52
C LEU A 104 -10.54 6.24 -7.03
N GLY A 105 -11.20 6.76 -6.01
CA GLY A 105 -11.11 8.19 -5.70
C GLY A 105 -11.56 9.03 -6.88
N ASP A 106 -10.68 9.94 -7.30
CA ASP A 106 -10.93 10.85 -8.43
C ASP A 106 -10.31 10.35 -9.75
N LYS A 107 -9.53 9.26 -9.71
CA LYS A 107 -8.81 8.76 -10.90
C LYS A 107 -9.60 7.67 -11.61
N THR A 108 -9.65 7.76 -12.93
CA THR A 108 -10.25 6.72 -13.78
C THR A 108 -9.24 5.63 -14.05
N LEU A 109 -9.60 4.39 -13.75
CA LEU A 109 -8.74 3.23 -13.95
C LEU A 109 -8.89 2.67 -15.37
N SER A 110 -7.79 2.17 -15.90
CA SER A 110 -7.72 1.44 -17.17
C SER A 110 -6.73 0.30 -17.03
N THR A 111 -6.35 -0.35 -18.13
CA THR A 111 -5.27 -1.34 -18.12
C THR A 111 -3.88 -0.74 -17.93
N ALA A 112 -3.74 0.59 -18.03
CA ALA A 112 -2.52 1.32 -17.70
C ALA A 112 -2.44 1.60 -16.20
N ASP A 113 -1.22 1.56 -15.66
CA ASP A 113 -0.95 1.85 -14.27
C ASP A 113 -1.28 3.31 -13.94
N VAL A 114 -2.11 3.50 -12.92
CA VAL A 114 -2.40 4.81 -12.32
C VAL A 114 -1.71 4.86 -10.97
N GLU A 115 -0.81 5.83 -10.80
CA GLU A 115 -0.05 5.98 -9.56
C GLU A 115 -0.78 6.85 -8.53
N TYR A 116 -0.81 6.37 -7.29
CA TYR A 116 -1.21 7.11 -6.10
C TYR A 116 0.03 7.27 -5.24
N THR A 117 0.36 8.51 -4.89
CA THR A 117 1.52 8.76 -4.04
C THR A 117 1.24 8.30 -2.62
N GLY A 118 2.26 7.85 -1.89
CA GLY A 118 2.09 7.47 -0.48
C GLY A 118 1.48 8.61 0.35
N THR A 119 1.88 9.86 0.08
CA THR A 119 1.34 11.06 0.73
C THR A 119 -0.12 11.36 0.42
N GLU A 120 -0.59 11.05 -0.79
CA GLU A 120 -1.99 11.22 -1.20
C GLU A 120 -2.85 10.13 -0.57
N LEU A 121 -2.33 8.90 -0.58
CA LEU A 121 -3.08 7.72 -0.15
C LEU A 121 -3.13 7.62 1.38
N PHE A 122 -2.00 7.80 2.06
CA PHE A 122 -1.82 7.58 3.49
C PHE A 122 -1.64 8.93 4.23
N PRO A 123 -2.70 9.49 4.83
CA PRO A 123 -2.65 10.80 5.48
C PRO A 123 -1.90 10.81 6.83
N GLY A 124 -1.36 9.68 7.29
CA GLY A 124 -0.66 9.52 8.57
C GLY A 124 -1.55 9.54 9.82
N SER A 125 -2.82 9.94 9.70
CA SER A 125 -3.82 9.87 10.77
C SER A 125 -4.46 8.49 10.95
N ILE A 126 -4.25 7.59 9.98
CA ILE A 126 -4.72 6.20 10.00
C ILE A 126 -3.47 5.33 9.90
N GLU A 127 -3.21 4.53 10.93
CA GLU A 127 -2.06 3.64 10.95
C GLU A 127 -2.17 2.60 9.82
N ASN A 128 -1.18 2.58 8.93
CA ASN A 128 -1.08 1.65 7.79
C ASN A 128 -2.29 1.67 6.82
N GLY A 129 -3.19 2.66 6.94
CA GLY A 129 -4.43 2.71 6.21
C GLY A 129 -4.55 4.00 5.41
N SER A 130 -5.14 3.89 4.23
CA SER A 130 -5.39 5.04 3.39
C SER A 130 -6.54 5.91 3.92
N ALA A 131 -6.65 7.13 3.40
CA ALA A 131 -7.90 7.85 3.39
C ALA A 131 -9.00 7.03 2.70
N VAL A 132 -10.27 7.36 2.95
CA VAL A 132 -11.38 6.70 2.26
C VAL A 132 -11.30 7.02 0.77
N LEU A 133 -11.13 5.97 -0.04
CA LEU A 133 -11.09 6.00 -1.50
C LEU A 133 -12.38 5.42 -2.05
N PRO A 134 -13.27 6.24 -2.60
CA PRO A 134 -14.49 5.72 -3.23
C PRO A 134 -14.19 4.96 -4.52
N LEU A 135 -14.55 3.68 -4.57
CA LEU A 135 -14.59 2.87 -5.79
C LEU A 135 -15.95 3.06 -6.46
N THR A 136 -15.98 3.63 -7.65
CA THR A 136 -17.20 3.86 -8.43
C THR A 136 -17.15 3.06 -9.73
N ILE A 137 -18.21 2.31 -10.01
CA ILE A 137 -18.37 1.52 -11.23
C ILE A 137 -19.64 2.00 -11.93
N SER A 138 -19.52 2.42 -13.19
CA SER A 138 -20.64 3.01 -13.95
C SER A 138 -20.56 2.68 -15.43
N GLN A 139 -21.70 2.60 -16.09
CA GLN A 139 -21.75 2.47 -17.55
C GLN A 139 -21.01 3.65 -18.20
N THR A 140 -20.08 3.38 -19.12
CA THR A 140 -19.28 4.44 -19.77
C THR A 140 -20.17 5.41 -20.55
N THR A 141 -21.12 4.86 -21.32
CA THR A 141 -22.12 5.64 -22.06
C THR A 141 -23.50 5.20 -21.61
N LYS A 142 -24.19 6.05 -20.85
CA LYS A 142 -25.55 5.77 -20.40
C LYS A 142 -26.52 5.69 -21.57
N GLY A 143 -27.40 4.70 -21.54
CA GLY A 143 -28.37 4.48 -22.61
C GLY A 143 -29.28 3.30 -22.34
N ILE A 144 -30.22 3.11 -23.26
CA ILE A 144 -31.12 1.95 -23.25
C ILE A 144 -30.28 0.71 -23.55
N LEU A 145 -30.48 -0.33 -22.74
CA LEU A 145 -29.87 -1.64 -22.95
C LEU A 145 -30.89 -2.62 -23.52
N LYS A 146 -30.43 -3.61 -24.28
CA LYS A 146 -31.30 -4.72 -24.69
C LYS A 146 -31.75 -5.50 -23.46
N THR A 147 -32.93 -6.11 -23.52
CA THR A 147 -33.36 -7.04 -22.47
C THR A 147 -32.41 -8.25 -22.46
N GLY A 148 -31.92 -8.59 -21.27
CA GLY A 148 -31.04 -9.73 -21.05
C GLY A 148 -30.35 -9.65 -19.70
N GLN A 149 -29.66 -10.73 -19.34
CA GLN A 149 -28.82 -10.75 -18.16
C GLN A 149 -27.39 -10.39 -18.55
N TYR A 150 -26.83 -9.39 -17.88
CA TYR A 150 -25.47 -8.91 -18.14
C TYR A 150 -24.56 -9.31 -16.98
N SER A 151 -23.39 -9.83 -17.30
CA SER A 151 -22.36 -10.17 -16.31
C SER A 151 -20.97 -9.81 -16.82
N GLY A 152 -20.08 -9.50 -15.90
CA GLY A 152 -18.69 -9.15 -16.18
C GLY A 152 -17.89 -9.09 -14.91
N VAL A 153 -16.57 -9.15 -15.05
CA VAL A 153 -15.64 -9.14 -13.91
C VAL A 153 -14.81 -7.86 -13.98
N VAL A 154 -14.72 -7.16 -12.86
CA VAL A 154 -13.79 -6.04 -12.67
C VAL A 154 -12.63 -6.54 -11.82
N SER A 155 -11.51 -6.84 -12.47
CA SER A 155 -10.30 -7.29 -11.79
C SER A 155 -9.37 -6.11 -11.56
N LEU A 156 -9.26 -5.66 -10.31
CA LEU A 156 -8.28 -4.66 -9.90
C LEU A 156 -6.95 -5.33 -9.54
N MET A 157 -5.86 -4.72 -9.97
CA MET A 157 -4.50 -5.08 -9.56
C MET A 157 -3.88 -3.88 -8.89
N LEU A 158 -3.45 -4.06 -7.65
CA LEU A 158 -2.71 -3.08 -6.88
C LEU A 158 -1.27 -3.59 -6.75
N THR A 159 -0.32 -2.71 -7.01
CA THR A 159 1.11 -3.00 -6.92
C THR A 159 1.77 -1.90 -6.10
N GLN A 160 2.55 -2.28 -5.10
CA GLN A 160 3.35 -1.36 -4.31
C GLN A 160 4.83 -1.72 -4.49
N ALA A 161 5.67 -0.70 -4.59
CA ALA A 161 7.11 -0.93 -4.63
C ALA A 161 7.58 -1.52 -3.29
N THR A 162 8.29 -2.64 -3.35
CA THR A 162 8.86 -3.37 -2.21
C THR A 162 10.13 -2.74 -1.65
N THR A 163 10.65 -1.69 -2.29
CA THR A 163 11.97 -1.13 -1.99
C THR A 163 11.95 0.39 -2.10
N THR A 164 12.42 1.06 -1.05
CA THR A 164 13.09 2.35 -1.19
C THR A 164 14.21 2.14 -2.21
N GLU A 165 14.21 2.87 -3.33
CA GLU A 165 15.46 3.11 -4.06
C GLU A 165 16.37 3.92 -3.13
N GLY A 166 17.04 3.22 -2.22
CA GLY A 166 18.09 3.73 -1.36
C GLY A 166 19.37 3.04 -1.78
N GLY A 167 20.20 3.77 -2.52
CA GLY A 167 21.43 3.28 -3.11
C GLY A 167 22.41 2.69 -2.08
N ALA A 168 23.23 1.79 -2.60
CA ALA A 168 24.54 1.46 -2.09
C ALA A 168 25.56 1.74 -3.20
#